data_AF-A0A379PKL4-F1
#
_entry.id   AF-A0A379PKL4-F1
#
_cell.length_a   1.000
_cell.length_b   1.000
_cell.length_c   1.000
_cell.angle_alpha   90.00
_cell.angle_beta   90.00
_cell.angle_gamma   90.00
#
_symmetry.space_group_name_H-M   'P 1'
#
loop_
_entity.id
_entity.type
_entity.pdbx_description
1 polymer ?
#
loop_
_entity_poly.entity_id
_entity_poly.type
_entity_poly.pdbx_seq_one_letter_code
_entity_poly.pdbx_strand_id
1 'polypeptide(L)'
;MAVCVASPRNYRYRAPVAASGQLERLLVRLGDNRISGQGAMDQRLRGQLELALPRLGQLWPSLQGQIQGQLSLAGTLQTPQGQLALSGERLAFGDPSLRRLQLDATLDARQQARIGLNLRGIRIGDTYLGRLQADGRGDQRRQALDIDLQGPLLQLALALDAA
;
A
#
# COMPACT_ATOMS: atom_id res chain seq x y z
N MET A 1 -9.47 -13.52 -15.91
CA MET A 1 -8.70 -14.76 -15.72
C MET A 1 -8.46 -14.91 -14.22
N ALA A 2 -9.19 -15.81 -13.57
CA ALA A 2 -9.13 -16.01 -12.12
C ALA A 2 -8.04 -17.04 -11.82
N VAL A 3 -7.11 -16.69 -10.94
CA VAL A 3 -6.10 -17.66 -10.47
C VAL A 3 -6.75 -18.51 -9.38
N CYS A 4 -7.06 -19.76 -9.73
CA CYS A 4 -7.35 -20.81 -8.77
C CYS A 4 -6.05 -21.26 -8.09
N VAL A 5 -6.00 -21.22 -6.76
CA VAL A 5 -5.07 -22.02 -5.97
C VAL A 5 -5.88 -22.81 -4.95
N ALA A 6 -5.70 -24.13 -4.96
CA ALA A 6 -6.56 -25.13 -4.34
C ALA A 6 -6.19 -25.44 -2.87
N SER A 7 -7.19 -25.34 -1.97
CA SER A 7 -7.54 -26.19 -0.81
C SER A 7 -6.52 -26.60 0.29
N PRO A 8 -6.95 -27.09 1.50
CA PRO A 8 -8.30 -27.13 2.11
C PRO A 8 -8.33 -26.66 3.59
N ARG A 9 -9.29 -25.81 3.97
CA ARG A 9 -10.12 -25.91 5.20
C ARG A 9 -10.86 -24.59 5.42
N ASN A 10 -12.16 -24.61 5.13
CA ASN A 10 -13.19 -23.62 5.48
C ASN A 10 -12.96 -22.17 5.02
N TYR A 11 -13.37 -21.87 3.79
CA TYR A 11 -13.69 -20.50 3.39
C TYR A 11 -15.21 -20.35 3.26
N ARG A 12 -15.85 -19.67 4.23
CA ARG A 12 -17.19 -19.11 4.03
C ARG A 12 -17.02 -17.84 3.20
N TYR A 13 -17.06 -17.97 1.88
CA TYR A 13 -17.25 -16.84 0.97
C TYR A 13 -18.74 -16.51 0.93
N ARG A 14 -19.12 -15.30 1.34
CA ARG A 14 -20.44 -14.75 1.03
C ARG A 14 -20.28 -13.26 0.74
N ALA A 15 -20.11 -12.94 -0.54
CA ALA A 15 -20.45 -11.63 -1.07
C ALA A 15 -21.44 -11.87 -2.23
N PRO A 16 -22.74 -11.53 -2.09
CA PRO A 16 -23.54 -11.23 -3.26
C PRO A 16 -23.02 -9.91 -3.83
N VAL A 17 -22.23 -9.98 -4.90
CA VAL A 17 -21.93 -8.80 -5.71
C VAL A 17 -23.21 -8.51 -6.49
N ALA A 18 -24.07 -7.67 -5.91
CA ALA A 18 -25.21 -7.14 -6.62
C ALA A 18 -24.70 -6.24 -7.75
N ALA A 19 -25.26 -6.43 -8.94
CA ALA A 19 -24.97 -5.65 -10.13
C ALA A 19 -25.47 -4.21 -9.97
N SER A 20 -24.73 -3.38 -9.22
CA SER A 20 -24.86 -1.93 -9.15
C SER A 20 -23.77 -1.33 -8.24
N GLY A 21 -22.51 -1.31 -8.66
CA GLY A 21 -21.43 -0.42 -8.14
C GLY A 21 -21.17 -0.31 -6.62
N GLN A 22 -21.83 -1.07 -5.75
CA GLN A 22 -21.78 -0.90 -4.30
C GLN A 22 -21.04 -2.08 -3.67
N LEU A 23 -19.98 -1.78 -2.92
CA LEU A 23 -19.25 -2.74 -2.11
C LEU A 23 -19.66 -2.53 -0.64
N GLU A 24 -20.77 -3.14 -0.24
CA GLU A 24 -21.34 -2.95 1.10
C GLU A 24 -20.32 -3.24 2.22
N ARG A 25 -19.55 -4.34 2.07
CA ARG A 25 -18.48 -4.70 2.98
C ARG A 25 -17.57 -5.76 2.36
N LEU A 26 -16.26 -5.51 2.37
CA LEU A 26 -15.22 -6.51 2.14
C LEU A 26 -14.61 -6.90 3.48
N LEU A 27 -14.59 -8.20 3.77
CA LEU A 27 -13.83 -8.75 4.87
C LEU A 27 -13.10 -9.99 4.38
N VAL A 28 -11.79 -9.96 4.44
CA VAL A 28 -10.90 -11.05 4.07
C VAL A 28 -10.04 -11.40 5.27
N ARG A 29 -10.03 -12.68 5.65
CA ARG A 29 -9.26 -13.19 6.79
C ARG A 29 -8.44 -14.39 6.34
N LEU A 30 -7.13 -14.34 6.58
CA LEU A 30 -6.18 -15.40 6.28
C LEU A 30 -5.30 -15.61 7.51
N GLY A 31 -5.68 -16.59 8.34
CA GLY A 31 -5.09 -16.76 9.67
C GLY A 31 -5.34 -15.54 10.54
N ASP A 32 -4.25 -14.94 11.01
CA ASP A 32 -4.22 -13.75 11.87
C ASP A 32 -4.33 -12.45 11.06
N ASN A 33 -4.15 -12.52 9.74
CA ASN A 33 -4.26 -11.37 8.86
C ASN A 33 -5.70 -11.03 8.56
N ARG A 34 -6.01 -9.74 8.62
CA ARG A 34 -7.32 -9.18 8.34
C ARG A 34 -7.21 -8.00 7.38
N ILE A 35 -8.05 -8.04 6.36
CA ILE A 35 -8.29 -6.93 5.45
C ILE A 35 -9.79 -6.64 5.54
N SER A 36 -10.14 -5.42 5.93
CA SER A 36 -11.53 -4.99 5.98
C SER A 36 -11.71 -3.71 5.20
N GLY A 37 -12.78 -3.61 4.44
CA GLY A 37 -13.11 -2.38 3.75
C GLY A 37 -14.59 -2.28 3.45
N GLN A 38 -14.99 -1.10 3.04
CA GLN A 38 -16.34 -0.79 2.62
C GLN A 38 -16.25 0.32 1.59
N GLY A 39 -17.15 0.33 0.61
CA GLY A 39 -17.17 1.40 -0.36
C GLY A 39 -18.43 1.43 -1.20
N ALA A 40 -18.76 2.61 -1.67
CA ALA A 40 -19.78 2.82 -2.68
C ALA A 40 -19.11 3.48 -3.88
N MET A 41 -19.34 2.89 -5.05
CA MET A 41 -18.91 3.42 -6.33
C MET A 41 -20.16 3.58 -7.21
N ASP A 42 -20.91 4.64 -6.92
CA ASP A 42 -22.04 5.08 -7.74
C ASP A 42 -21.62 6.29 -8.60
N GLN A 43 -22.35 7.41 -8.53
CA GLN A 43 -21.92 8.69 -9.07
C GLN A 43 -20.80 9.33 -8.24
N ARG A 44 -20.62 8.89 -6.98
CA ARG A 44 -19.59 9.34 -6.05
C ARG A 44 -18.77 8.15 -5.58
N LEU A 45 -17.48 8.36 -5.48
CA LEU A 45 -16.54 7.43 -4.89
C LEU A 45 -16.50 7.68 -3.38
N ARG A 46 -16.77 6.68 -2.57
CA ARG A 46 -16.48 6.68 -1.14
C ARG A 46 -15.98 5.31 -0.75
N GLY A 47 -14.85 5.23 -0.06
CA GLY A 47 -14.25 3.96 0.31
C GLY A 47 -13.38 4.09 1.54
N GLN A 48 -13.37 3.05 2.35
CA GLN A 48 -12.42 2.87 3.43
C GLN A 48 -11.88 1.45 3.35
N LEU A 49 -10.58 1.31 3.52
CA LEU A 49 -9.89 0.03 3.59
C LEU A 49 -8.91 0.08 4.77
N GLU A 50 -8.91 -0.97 5.55
CA GLU A 50 -8.05 -1.17 6.70
C GLU A 50 -7.31 -2.50 6.53
N LEU A 51 -6.00 -2.44 6.71
CA LEU A 51 -5.07 -3.54 6.59
C LEU A 51 -4.49 -3.80 7.97
N ALA A 52 -4.74 -4.98 8.51
CA ALA A 52 -4.15 -5.46 9.76
C ALA A 52 -3.50 -6.81 9.48
N LEU A 53 -2.24 -6.79 9.08
CA LEU A 53 -1.49 -7.95 8.62
C LEU A 53 -0.33 -8.25 9.59
N PRO A 54 -0.59 -8.77 10.80
CA PRO A 54 0.45 -9.02 11.80
C PRO A 54 1.43 -10.14 11.40
N ARG A 55 1.09 -10.98 10.41
CA ARG A 55 1.91 -12.13 10.00
C ARG A 55 1.83 -12.37 8.50
N LEU A 56 2.59 -11.60 7.72
CA LEU A 56 2.56 -11.70 6.26
C LEU A 56 2.89 -13.10 5.70
N GLY A 57 3.67 -13.90 6.43
CA GLY A 57 4.00 -15.28 6.03
C GLY A 57 2.80 -16.22 5.93
N GLN A 58 1.68 -15.91 6.58
CA GLN A 58 0.43 -16.66 6.42
C GLN A 58 -0.34 -16.26 5.15
N LEU A 59 -0.09 -15.07 4.58
CA LEU A 59 -0.63 -14.70 3.27
C LEU A 59 0.18 -15.35 2.16
N TRP A 60 1.51 -15.29 2.27
CA TRP A 60 2.41 -15.84 1.29
C TRP A 60 3.71 -16.31 1.95
N PRO A 61 4.16 -17.57 1.75
CA PRO A 61 5.29 -18.13 2.50
C PRO A 61 6.61 -17.36 2.40
N SER A 62 6.86 -16.65 1.29
CA SER A 62 8.07 -15.86 1.11
C SER A 62 8.02 -14.46 1.74
N LEU A 63 6.84 -14.00 2.19
CA LEU A 63 6.70 -12.72 2.87
C LEU A 63 6.87 -12.90 4.38
N GLN A 64 7.55 -11.94 5.02
CA GLN A 64 7.70 -11.93 6.47
C GLN A 64 7.44 -10.54 7.02
N GLY A 65 7.22 -10.47 8.32
CA GLY A 65 6.93 -9.22 9.03
C GLY A 65 5.45 -8.92 9.13
N GLN A 66 5.17 -7.65 9.41
CA GLN A 66 3.83 -7.14 9.65
C GLN A 66 3.60 -5.84 8.89
N ILE A 67 2.36 -5.67 8.40
CA ILE A 67 1.90 -4.43 7.76
C ILE A 67 0.59 -4.00 8.41
N GLN A 68 0.48 -2.70 8.62
CA GLN A 68 -0.75 -2.05 9.06
C GLN A 68 -1.00 -0.83 8.20
N GLY A 69 -2.25 -0.58 7.84
CA GLY A 69 -2.55 0.60 7.03
C GLY A 69 -4.01 0.91 6.91
N GLN A 70 -4.27 2.12 6.47
CA GLN A 70 -5.60 2.62 6.22
C GLN A 70 -5.60 3.44 4.94
N LEU A 71 -6.61 3.22 4.11
CA LEU A 71 -6.87 3.97 2.90
C LEU A 71 -8.30 4.52 3.00
N SER A 72 -8.44 5.83 2.82
CA SER A 72 -9.71 6.50 2.68
C SER A 72 -9.80 7.10 1.30
N LEU A 73 -10.92 6.89 0.61
CA LEU A 73 -11.22 7.40 -0.73
C LEU A 73 -12.55 8.15 -0.70
N ALA A 74 -12.61 9.25 -1.45
CA ALA A 74 -13.76 10.13 -1.58
C ALA A 74 -13.80 10.77 -2.99
N GLY A 75 -14.84 11.53 -3.30
CA GLY A 75 -14.95 12.33 -4.53
C GLY A 75 -15.76 11.64 -5.62
N THR A 76 -15.29 11.71 -6.86
CA THR A 76 -15.87 11.02 -8.02
C THR A 76 -14.77 10.30 -8.81
N LEU A 77 -15.13 9.53 -9.84
CA LEU A 77 -14.16 8.90 -10.72
C LEU A 77 -13.31 9.92 -11.51
N GLN A 78 -13.82 11.14 -11.72
CA GLN A 78 -13.11 12.21 -12.41
C GLN A 78 -12.24 13.04 -11.46
N THR A 79 -12.69 13.21 -10.21
CA THR A 79 -11.95 13.95 -9.18
C THR A 79 -11.84 13.13 -7.90
N PRO A 80 -11.05 12.03 -7.94
CA PRO A 80 -10.85 11.21 -6.77
C PRO A 80 -10.06 11.99 -5.73
N GLN A 81 -10.38 11.74 -4.47
CA GLN A 81 -9.70 12.28 -3.31
C GLN A 81 -9.38 11.13 -2.40
N GLY A 82 -8.26 11.20 -1.68
CA GLY A 82 -7.92 10.11 -0.80
C GLY A 82 -6.70 10.35 0.06
N GLN A 83 -6.58 9.48 1.05
CA GLN A 83 -5.47 9.45 1.98
C GLN A 83 -5.11 7.99 2.23
N LEU A 84 -3.83 7.68 2.15
CA LEU A 84 -3.24 6.39 2.47
C LEU A 84 -2.21 6.61 3.56
N ALA A 85 -2.30 5.83 4.62
CA ALA A 85 -1.25 5.68 5.61
C ALA A 85 -0.93 4.20 5.72
N LEU A 86 0.34 3.83 5.57
CA LEU A 86 0.80 2.45 5.59
C LEU A 86 2.11 2.38 6.38
N SER A 87 2.14 1.51 7.37
CA SER A 87 3.33 1.19 8.14
C SER A 87 3.63 -0.30 8.05
N GLY A 88 4.90 -0.64 8.08
CA GLY A 88 5.35 -2.03 8.09
C GLY A 88 6.61 -2.20 8.90
N GLU A 89 6.76 -3.36 9.53
CA GLU A 89 7.92 -3.69 10.36
C GLU A 89 8.44 -5.09 10.06
N ARG A 90 9.78 -5.21 10.07
CA ARG A 90 10.53 -6.46 9.84
C ARG A 90 10.09 -7.17 8.56
N LEU A 91 9.91 -6.40 7.49
CA LEU A 91 9.48 -6.91 6.20
C LEU A 91 10.62 -7.68 5.53
N ALA A 92 10.32 -8.84 4.96
CA ALA A 92 11.25 -9.55 4.09
C ALA A 92 10.51 -10.25 2.96
N PHE A 93 11.16 -10.35 1.81
CA PHE A 93 10.67 -11.09 0.65
C PHE A 93 11.83 -11.89 0.04
N GLY A 94 12.06 -13.10 0.53
CA GLY A 94 13.30 -13.82 0.23
C GLY A 94 14.51 -13.08 0.83
N ASP A 95 15.50 -12.73 -0.01
CA ASP A 95 16.75 -12.11 0.45
C ASP A 95 16.63 -10.60 0.79
N PRO A 96 15.86 -9.78 0.04
CA PRO A 96 15.57 -8.41 0.45
C PRO A 96 14.81 -8.34 1.77
N SER A 97 15.30 -7.50 2.69
CA SER A 97 14.65 -7.20 3.96
C SER A 97 14.70 -5.72 4.30
N LEU A 98 13.73 -5.31 5.12
CA LEU A 98 13.52 -3.94 5.54
C LEU A 98 13.02 -3.93 6.98
N ARG A 99 13.65 -3.13 7.85
CA ARG A 99 13.21 -3.05 9.25
C ARG A 99 11.92 -2.28 9.41
N ARG A 100 11.76 -1.17 8.68
CA ARG A 100 10.57 -0.33 8.75
C ARG A 100 10.22 0.27 7.39
N LEU A 101 8.94 0.23 7.07
CA LEU A 101 8.30 0.94 5.97
C LEU A 101 7.31 1.94 6.57
N GLN A 102 7.32 3.17 6.08
CA GLN A 102 6.27 4.16 6.29
C GLN A 102 5.96 4.78 4.93
N LEU A 103 4.69 4.77 4.55
CA LEU A 103 4.20 5.38 3.32
C LEU A 103 2.94 6.17 3.66
N ASP A 104 2.97 7.45 3.36
CA ASP A 104 1.85 8.36 3.50
C ASP A 104 1.58 9.00 2.14
N ALA A 105 0.34 8.95 1.67
CA ALA A 105 -0.03 9.56 0.40
C ALA A 105 -1.38 10.28 0.52
N THR A 106 -1.51 11.42 -0.15
CA THR A 106 -2.73 12.20 -0.18
C THR A 106 -3.02 12.67 -1.59
N LEU A 107 -4.29 12.67 -1.98
CA LEU A 107 -4.78 13.29 -3.19
C LEU A 107 -5.94 14.21 -2.80
N ASP A 108 -5.80 15.50 -3.06
CA ASP A 108 -6.82 16.48 -2.69
C ASP A 108 -7.85 16.75 -3.81
N ALA A 109 -8.86 17.55 -3.49
CA ALA A 109 -9.91 17.93 -4.44
C ALA A 109 -9.40 18.71 -5.66
N ARG A 110 -8.22 19.34 -5.56
CA ARG A 110 -7.56 20.07 -6.65
C ARG A 110 -6.67 19.15 -7.49
N GLN A 111 -6.74 17.84 -7.25
CA GLN A 111 -5.91 16.82 -7.90
C GLN A 111 -4.41 17.01 -7.61
N GLN A 112 -4.09 17.58 -6.45
CA GLN A 112 -2.71 17.66 -5.97
C GLN A 112 -2.41 16.41 -5.14
N ALA A 113 -1.49 15.61 -5.65
CA ALA A 113 -0.93 14.45 -5.00
C ALA A 113 0.29 14.85 -4.17
N ARG A 114 0.42 14.23 -2.99
CA ARG A 114 1.66 14.18 -2.21
C ARG A 114 1.89 12.74 -1.77
N ILE A 115 3.13 12.30 -1.81
CA ILE A 115 3.56 10.96 -1.41
C ILE A 115 4.83 11.14 -0.60
N GLY A 116 4.87 10.59 0.60
CA GLY A 116 6.06 10.48 1.43
C GLY A 116 6.34 9.02 1.71
N LEU A 117 7.55 8.56 1.38
CA LEU A 117 8.02 7.20 1.61
C LEU A 117 9.27 7.25 2.47
N ASN A 118 9.28 6.49 3.57
CA ASN A 118 10.44 6.32 4.43
C ASN A 118 10.69 4.83 4.66
N LEU A 119 11.82 4.35 4.15
CA LEU A 119 12.29 2.99 4.32
C LEU A 119 13.53 3.02 5.20
N ARG A 120 13.55 2.21 6.27
CA ARG A 120 14.72 2.13 7.17
C ARG A 120 15.22 0.72 7.32
N GLY A 121 16.53 0.61 7.32
CA GLY A 121 17.24 -0.65 7.52
C GLY A 121 17.08 -1.59 6.32
N ILE A 122 17.19 -1.04 5.12
CA ILE A 122 17.15 -1.78 3.85
C ILE A 122 18.38 -2.68 3.77
N ARG A 123 18.17 -3.95 3.46
CA ARG A 123 19.22 -4.92 3.22
C ARG A 123 18.86 -5.80 2.03
N ILE A 124 19.84 -6.10 1.19
CA ILE A 124 19.70 -7.02 0.06
C ILE A 124 20.80 -8.07 0.20
N GLY A 125 20.43 -9.30 0.57
CA GLY A 125 21.40 -10.33 0.97
C GLY A 125 22.23 -9.84 2.16
N ASP A 126 23.55 -9.79 2.01
CA ASP A 126 24.46 -9.30 3.05
C ASP A 126 24.68 -7.77 3.01
N THR A 127 24.21 -7.10 1.95
CA THR A 127 24.50 -5.69 1.70
C THR A 127 23.50 -4.79 2.44
N TYR A 128 24.01 -3.98 3.37
CA TYR A 128 23.21 -2.98 4.08
C TYR A 128 23.18 -1.64 3.32
N LEU A 129 22.00 -1.27 2.83
CA LEU A 129 21.77 -0.05 2.04
C LEU A 129 21.34 1.16 2.88
N GLY A 130 20.99 0.97 4.16
CA GLY A 130 20.65 2.06 5.05
C GLY A 130 19.19 2.49 4.98
N ARG A 131 18.93 3.75 4.66
CA ARG A 131 17.59 4.37 4.63
C ARG A 131 17.32 4.99 3.27
N LEU A 132 16.07 4.89 2.82
CA LEU A 132 15.58 5.59 1.63
C LEU A 132 14.44 6.50 2.07
N GLN A 133 14.52 7.74 1.65
CA GLN A 133 13.43 8.71 1.72
C GLN A 133 13.05 9.09 0.30
N ALA A 134 11.76 9.13 0.00
CA ALA A 134 11.27 9.65 -1.26
C ALA A 134 10.04 10.52 -1.02
N ASP A 135 10.03 11.69 -1.65
CA ASP A 135 8.99 12.70 -1.51
C ASP A 135 8.51 13.07 -2.92
N GLY A 136 7.27 12.67 -3.23
CA GLY A 136 6.60 12.94 -4.49
C GLY A 136 5.52 13.99 -4.34
N ARG A 137 5.39 14.89 -5.30
CA ARG A 137 4.33 15.90 -5.34
C ARG A 137 3.95 16.21 -6.79
N GLY A 138 2.69 16.51 -7.03
CA GLY A 138 2.28 16.87 -8.38
C GLY A 138 0.79 16.80 -8.63
N ASP A 139 0.41 17.01 -9.87
CA ASP A 139 -0.91 16.79 -10.43
C ASP A 139 -0.81 15.94 -11.71
N GLN A 140 -1.87 15.88 -12.51
CA GLN A 140 -1.87 15.11 -13.77
C GLN A 140 -0.86 15.65 -14.81
N ARG A 141 -0.46 16.91 -14.71
CA ARG A 141 0.41 17.58 -15.69
C ARG A 141 1.84 17.68 -15.17
N ARG A 142 2.02 18.07 -13.91
CA ARG A 142 3.33 18.34 -13.32
C ARG A 142 3.62 17.39 -12.18
N GLN A 143 4.77 16.73 -12.23
CA GLN A 143 5.17 15.74 -11.25
C GLN A 143 6.62 15.97 -10.87
N ALA A 144 6.86 16.14 -9.57
CA ALA A 144 8.19 16.21 -9.00
C ALA A 144 8.39 15.03 -8.02
N LEU A 145 9.54 14.38 -8.11
CA LEU A 145 9.91 13.28 -7.23
C LEU A 145 11.35 13.47 -6.77
N ASP A 146 11.53 13.61 -5.47
CA ASP A 146 12.81 13.67 -4.80
C ASP A 146 13.07 12.30 -4.13
N ILE A 147 14.24 11.70 -4.37
CA ILE A 147 14.66 10.42 -3.79
C ILE A 147 16.04 10.60 -3.18
N ASP A 148 16.17 10.22 -1.92
CA ASP A 148 17.41 10.24 -1.16
C ASP A 148 17.64 8.87 -0.50
N LEU A 149 18.71 8.20 -0.89
CA LEU A 149 19.18 6.96 -0.29
C LEU A 149 20.48 7.26 0.46
N GLN A 150 20.47 6.98 1.76
CA GLN A 150 21.62 7.15 2.63
C GLN A 150 22.00 5.82 3.25
N GLY A 151 23.15 5.31 2.86
CA GLY A 151 23.74 4.09 3.39
C GLY A 151 25.25 4.20 3.57
N PRO A 152 25.86 3.27 4.32
CA PRO A 152 27.30 3.23 4.50
C PRO A 152 28.04 2.86 3.20
N LEU A 153 27.36 2.15 2.29
CA LEU A 153 27.93 1.67 1.03
C LEU A 153 27.48 2.48 -0.18
N LEU A 154 26.33 3.16 -0.09
CA LEU A 154 25.70 3.85 -1.20
C LEU A 154 25.00 5.11 -0.72
N GLN A 155 25.27 6.22 -1.40
CA GLN A 155 24.53 7.47 -1.26
C GLN A 155 24.02 7.87 -2.64
N LEU A 156 22.74 8.18 -2.74
CA LEU A 156 22.10 8.55 -4.00
C LEU A 156 21.06 9.64 -3.72
N ALA A 157 21.17 10.76 -4.42
CA ALA A 157 20.14 11.80 -4.45
C ALA A 157 19.69 11.99 -5.89
N LEU A 158 18.39 11.89 -6.14
CA LEU A 158 17.77 12.06 -7.45
C LEU A 158 16.58 13.00 -7.32
N ALA A 159 16.50 13.98 -8.23
CA ALA A 159 15.34 14.83 -8.40
C ALA A 159 14.83 14.66 -9.84
N LEU A 160 13.56 14.31 -9.98
CA LEU A 160 12.86 14.17 -11.25
C LEU A 160 11.79 15.25 -11.32
N ASP A 161 11.73 15.97 -12.43
CA ASP A 161 10.68 16.95 -12.72
C ASP A 161 10.15 16.65 -14.13
N ALA A 162 8.85 16.38 -14.21
CA ALA A 162 8.13 16.13 -15.46
C ALA A 162 7.02 17.16 -15.56
N ALA A 163 7.01 17.93 -16.66
CA ALA A 163 6.12 19.06 -16.91
C ALA A 163 5.20 18.85 -18.11
#